data_AF-A0A2K4ZIU4-F1
#
_entry.id   AF-A0A2K4ZIU4-F1
#
_cell.length_a   1.000
_cell.length_b   1.000
_cell.length_c   1.000
_cell.angle_alpha   90.00
_cell.angle_beta   90.00
_cell.angle_gamma   90.00
#
_symmetry.space_group_name_H-M   'P 1'
#
loop_
_entity.id
_entity.type
_entity.pdbx_description
1 polymer ?
#
loop_
_entity_poly.entity_id
_entity_poly.type
_entity_poly.pdbx_seq_one_letter_code
_entity_poly.pdbx_strand_id
1 'polypeptide(L)'
;MKNLQGRSAVLDVHAVDDADKEFDVEIQRKDAGAGAKRARHNSSLLDAHILKAGDDTEDIPDSYVIFITENDVMKGNQPIYPVERYVTIGENKVLFGDGSHIIYVNGKYRGNDEIGKLMHDFSCTNPDDMNYETLAKKARYFKQDEKGVAAMCKIMEDMRNEAEQNKAKKTAVHLIKLGKMTLEEIAEATELSLDIVKELESQSMQLA
;
A
#
# COMPACT_ATOMS: atom_id res chain seq x y z
N MET A 1 3.82 -8.84 -4.79
CA MET A 1 3.38 -10.18 -5.21
C MET A 1 2.76 -10.12 -6.61
N LYS A 2 3.27 -10.92 -7.55
CA LYS A 2 2.82 -10.91 -8.95
C LYS A 2 1.82 -12.02 -9.19
N ASN A 3 0.57 -11.67 -9.44
CA ASN A 3 -0.47 -12.61 -9.86
C ASN A 3 -0.51 -12.68 -11.40
N LEU A 4 -0.53 -13.88 -11.97
CA LEU A 4 -0.49 -14.10 -13.42
C LEU A 4 -1.83 -13.90 -14.12
N GLN A 5 -2.95 -13.96 -13.40
CA GLN A 5 -4.31 -13.85 -13.96
C GLN A 5 -5.12 -12.69 -13.33
N GLY A 6 -4.78 -12.29 -12.11
CA GLY A 6 -5.51 -11.31 -11.31
C GLY A 6 -4.71 -10.06 -10.97
N ARG A 7 -5.28 -9.23 -10.09
CA ARG A 7 -4.58 -8.03 -9.59
C ARG A 7 -3.42 -8.42 -8.70
N SER A 8 -2.28 -7.77 -8.94
CA SER A 8 -1.08 -7.82 -8.11
C SER A 8 -1.11 -6.67 -7.11
N ALA A 9 -0.43 -6.85 -5.97
CA ALA A 9 -0.15 -5.77 -5.03
C ALA A 9 1.34 -5.75 -4.69
N VAL A 10 1.84 -4.55 -4.37
CA VAL A 10 3.13 -4.36 -3.73
C VAL A 10 2.82 -4.05 -2.28
N LEU A 11 3.37 -4.84 -1.36
CA LEU A 11 3.22 -4.57 0.06
C LEU A 11 4.18 -3.45 0.46
N ASP A 12 3.72 -2.54 1.31
CA ASP A 12 4.57 -1.46 1.81
C ASP A 12 5.67 -2.05 2.71
N VAL A 13 5.28 -2.92 3.66
CA VAL A 13 6.20 -3.66 4.52
C VAL A 13 5.68 -5.07 4.74
N HIS A 14 6.54 -6.05 4.47
CA HIS A 14 6.34 -7.45 4.80
C HIS A 14 7.33 -7.84 5.90
N ALA A 15 6.86 -8.42 6.99
CA ALA A 15 7.68 -8.84 8.12
C ALA A 15 7.21 -10.19 8.67
N VAL A 16 8.15 -10.92 9.29
CA VAL A 16 7.91 -12.20 9.97
C VAL A 16 8.46 -12.08 11.39
N ASP A 17 7.71 -12.55 12.38
CA ASP A 17 8.19 -12.61 13.77
C ASP A 17 8.92 -13.93 14.10
N ASP A 18 9.28 -14.12 15.37
CA ASP A 18 10.00 -15.31 15.85
C ASP A 18 9.11 -16.55 16.03
N ALA A 19 7.79 -16.40 15.84
CA ALA A 19 6.79 -17.46 15.85
C ALA A 19 6.22 -17.75 14.44
N ASP A 20 6.94 -17.32 13.39
CA ASP A 20 6.58 -17.44 11.98
C ASP A 20 5.25 -16.74 11.60
N LYS A 21 4.78 -15.79 12.41
CA LYS A 21 3.60 -14.99 12.06
C LYS A 21 3.94 -13.98 10.98
N GLU A 22 3.02 -13.79 10.08
CA GLU A 22 3.21 -13.03 8.85
C GLU A 22 2.51 -11.67 8.93
N PHE A 23 3.21 -10.58 8.63
CA PHE A 23 2.69 -9.22 8.77
C PHE A 23 2.80 -8.46 7.45
N ASP A 24 1.66 -8.01 6.94
CA ASP A 24 1.55 -7.00 5.89
C ASP A 24 1.15 -5.67 6.52
N VAL A 25 2.07 -4.70 6.56
CA VAL A 25 1.82 -3.37 7.14
C VAL A 25 1.69 -2.35 6.01
N GLU A 26 0.53 -1.71 5.95
CA GLU A 26 0.10 -0.78 4.92
C GLU A 26 -0.06 0.64 5.50
N ILE A 27 0.67 1.61 4.98
CA ILE A 27 0.66 2.99 5.50
C ILE A 27 -0.16 3.88 4.56
N GLN A 28 -1.27 4.43 5.05
CA GLN A 28 -2.26 5.12 4.22
C GLN A 28 -2.56 6.54 4.72
N ARG A 29 -2.13 7.53 3.93
CA ARG A 29 -2.45 8.95 4.19
C ARG A 29 -3.89 9.33 3.85
N LYS A 30 -4.47 8.69 2.83
CA LYS A 30 -5.84 8.95 2.38
C LYS A 30 -6.76 7.83 2.85
N ASP A 31 -7.88 8.20 3.48
CA ASP A 31 -8.89 7.26 3.98
C ASP A 31 -9.43 6.32 2.88
N ALA A 32 -9.53 6.80 1.64
CA ALA A 32 -10.03 6.03 0.50
C ALA A 32 -9.18 4.78 0.16
N GLY A 33 -7.94 4.70 0.65
CA GLY A 33 -7.04 3.56 0.46
C GLY A 33 -7.20 2.44 1.48
N ALA A 34 -7.95 2.63 2.56
CA ALA A 34 -7.99 1.72 3.71
C ALA A 34 -9.30 0.93 3.80
N GLY A 35 -10.03 0.75 2.70
CA GLY A 35 -11.33 0.07 2.71
C GLY A 35 -11.24 -1.43 3.05
N ALA A 36 -12.26 -1.96 3.73
CA ALA A 36 -12.31 -3.36 4.18
C ALA A 36 -12.10 -4.40 3.04
N LYS A 37 -12.56 -4.10 1.82
CA LYS A 37 -12.34 -4.97 0.65
C LYS A 37 -10.86 -5.06 0.25
N ARG A 38 -10.11 -3.97 0.40
CA ARG A 38 -8.66 -3.95 0.15
C ARG A 38 -7.93 -4.75 1.23
N ALA A 39 -8.30 -4.55 2.50
CA ALA A 39 -7.71 -5.34 3.59
C ALA A 39 -7.89 -6.85 3.36
N ARG A 40 -9.10 -7.28 3.00
CA ARG A 40 -9.36 -8.68 2.63
C ARG A 40 -8.55 -9.14 1.40
N HIS A 41 -8.41 -8.28 0.39
CA HIS A 41 -7.63 -8.61 -0.80
C HIS A 41 -6.14 -8.80 -0.46
N ASN A 42 -5.58 -7.94 0.38
CA ASN A 42 -4.22 -8.06 0.88
C ASN A 42 -4.02 -9.35 1.67
N SER A 43 -4.96 -9.72 2.56
CA SER A 43 -4.87 -11.00 3.29
C SER A 43 -4.77 -12.17 2.31
N SER A 44 -5.65 -12.21 1.30
CA SER A 44 -5.63 -13.27 0.28
C SER A 44 -4.33 -13.29 -0.53
N LEU A 45 -3.70 -12.14 -0.77
CA LEU A 45 -2.43 -12.08 -1.48
C LEU A 45 -1.27 -12.55 -0.60
N LEU A 46 -1.30 -12.19 0.69
CA LEU A 46 -0.33 -12.65 1.68
C LEU A 46 -0.38 -14.17 1.82
N ASP A 47 -1.56 -14.76 2.01
CA ASP A 47 -1.73 -16.22 2.09
C ASP A 47 -1.22 -16.92 0.82
N ALA A 48 -1.52 -16.36 -0.36
CA ALA A 48 -1.04 -16.88 -1.64
C ALA A 48 0.47 -16.70 -1.86
N HIS A 49 1.12 -15.79 -1.13
CA HIS A 49 2.56 -15.62 -1.16
C HIS A 49 3.27 -16.60 -0.23
N ILE A 50 2.67 -16.88 0.93
CA ILE A 50 3.17 -17.81 1.94
C ILE A 50 3.07 -19.24 1.41
N LEU A 51 1.89 -19.64 0.92
CA LEU A 51 1.64 -20.98 0.40
C LEU A 51 2.34 -21.22 -0.94
N LYS A 52 3.22 -22.21 -0.98
CA LYS A 52 3.85 -22.67 -2.22
C LYS A 52 3.02 -23.77 -2.86
N ALA A 53 3.29 -24.02 -4.14
CA ALA A 53 2.60 -25.06 -4.88
C ALA A 53 2.84 -26.44 -4.25
N GLY A 54 1.77 -27.05 -3.72
CA GLY A 54 1.79 -28.37 -3.08
C GLY A 54 1.71 -28.36 -1.55
N ASP A 55 1.78 -27.19 -0.91
CA ASP A 55 1.61 -27.03 0.54
C ASP A 55 0.14 -27.22 0.95
N ASP A 56 -0.10 -27.66 2.20
CA ASP A 56 -1.44 -27.74 2.76
C ASP A 56 -1.90 -26.37 3.25
N THR A 57 -3.19 -26.05 3.12
CA THR A 57 -3.74 -24.80 3.64
C THR A 57 -3.71 -24.72 5.17
N GLU A 58 -3.63 -25.86 5.86
CA GLU A 58 -3.45 -25.89 7.32
C GLU A 58 -2.03 -25.47 7.74
N ASP A 59 -1.07 -25.38 6.81
CA ASP A 59 0.30 -24.93 7.08
C ASP A 59 0.44 -23.39 7.06
N ILE A 60 -0.65 -22.65 6.77
CA ILE A 60 -0.63 -21.19 6.79
C ILE A 60 -0.45 -20.71 8.25
N PRO A 61 0.59 -19.93 8.58
CA PRO A 61 0.74 -19.35 9.90
C PRO A 61 -0.28 -18.23 10.13
N ASP A 62 -0.44 -17.79 11.39
CA ASP A 62 -1.25 -16.60 11.67
C ASP A 62 -0.73 -15.41 10.85
N SER A 63 -1.63 -14.71 10.17
CA SER A 63 -1.32 -13.59 9.29
C SER A 63 -2.06 -12.33 9.71
N TYR A 64 -1.38 -11.18 9.63
CA TYR A 64 -1.88 -9.88 10.08
C TYR A 64 -1.75 -8.87 8.95
N VAL A 65 -2.87 -8.31 8.52
CA VAL A 65 -2.89 -7.15 7.64
C VAL A 65 -3.17 -5.91 8.48
N ILE A 66 -2.18 -5.05 8.62
CA ILE A 66 -2.20 -3.88 9.50
C ILE A 66 -2.26 -2.60 8.66
N PHE A 67 -3.37 -1.88 8.72
CA PHE A 67 -3.50 -0.56 8.13
C PHE A 67 -3.20 0.52 9.15
N ILE A 68 -2.12 1.27 8.95
CA ILE A 68 -1.84 2.51 9.69
C ILE A 68 -2.39 3.68 8.88
N THR A 69 -3.45 4.31 9.36
CA THR A 69 -4.14 5.38 8.63
C THR A 69 -3.90 6.74 9.27
N GLU A 70 -3.72 7.81 8.49
CA GLU A 70 -3.49 9.17 9.03
C GLU A 70 -4.65 9.65 9.93
N ASN A 71 -5.89 9.26 9.61
CA ASN A 71 -7.10 9.57 10.38
C ASN A 71 -7.71 8.34 11.05
N ASP A 72 -8.66 8.57 11.96
CA ASP A 72 -9.52 7.51 12.52
C ASP A 72 -10.58 7.09 11.49
N VAL A 73 -10.24 6.14 10.62
CA VAL A 73 -11.14 5.62 9.57
C VAL A 73 -12.30 4.80 10.12
N MET A 74 -12.14 4.23 11.32
CA MET A 74 -13.16 3.44 12.02
C MET A 74 -14.09 4.30 12.89
N LYS A 75 -13.68 5.54 13.19
CA LYS A 75 -14.44 6.57 13.90
C LYS A 75 -14.84 6.18 15.34
N GLY A 76 -14.07 5.31 15.98
CA GLY A 76 -14.34 4.85 17.34
C GLY A 76 -13.47 5.51 18.42
N ASN A 77 -12.57 6.42 18.04
CA ASN A 77 -11.60 7.07 18.90
C ASN A 77 -10.74 6.10 19.74
N GLN A 78 -10.40 4.94 19.18
CA GLN A 78 -9.51 3.94 19.77
C GLN A 78 -8.15 4.00 19.05
N PRO A 79 -7.06 3.60 19.72
CA PRO A 79 -5.75 3.48 19.09
C PRO A 79 -5.72 2.40 18.00
N ILE A 80 -6.40 1.28 18.24
CA ILE A 80 -6.37 0.06 17.42
C ILE A 80 -7.78 -0.53 17.30
N TYR A 81 -8.10 -1.07 16.13
CA TYR A 81 -9.32 -1.81 15.85
C TYR A 81 -9.00 -3.18 15.24
N PRO A 82 -9.10 -4.26 16.01
CA PRO A 82 -9.09 -5.61 15.47
C PRO A 82 -10.38 -5.90 14.70
N VAL A 83 -10.27 -6.53 13.54
CA VAL A 83 -11.39 -7.00 12.73
C VAL A 83 -11.27 -8.51 12.60
N GLU A 84 -12.15 -9.21 13.31
CA GLU A 84 -12.13 -10.66 13.47
C GLU A 84 -13.35 -11.34 12.86
N ARG A 85 -13.22 -12.61 12.48
CA ARG A 85 -14.31 -13.44 11.95
C ARG A 85 -14.89 -14.32 13.05
N TYR A 86 -16.21 -14.49 13.05
CA TYR A 86 -16.93 -15.22 14.10
C TYR A 86 -17.94 -16.19 13.51
N VAL A 87 -18.07 -17.36 14.13
CA VAL A 87 -19.20 -18.29 13.96
C VAL A 87 -20.36 -17.82 14.82
N THR A 88 -21.55 -17.75 14.23
CA THR A 88 -22.78 -17.39 14.96
C THR A 88 -23.50 -18.67 15.39
N ILE A 89 -23.70 -18.84 16.70
CA ILE A 89 -24.35 -20.01 17.30
C ILE A 89 -25.51 -19.53 18.17
N GLY A 90 -26.72 -19.52 17.60
CA GLY A 90 -27.86 -18.85 18.22
C GLY A 90 -27.58 -17.36 18.39
N GLU A 91 -27.64 -16.86 19.63
CA GLU A 91 -27.29 -15.47 19.97
C GLU A 91 -25.79 -15.27 20.30
N ASN A 92 -25.02 -16.37 20.41
CA ASN A 92 -23.61 -16.32 20.74
C ASN A 92 -22.72 -16.14 19.50
N LYS A 93 -21.57 -15.51 19.69
CA LYS A 93 -20.48 -15.44 18.71
C LYS A 93 -19.25 -16.13 19.27
N VAL A 94 -18.71 -17.07 18.51
CA VAL A 94 -17.45 -17.77 18.82
C VAL A 94 -16.43 -17.39 17.76
N LEU A 95 -15.20 -17.09 18.16
CA LEU A 95 -14.13 -16.74 17.21
C LEU A 95 -13.96 -17.88 16.20
N PHE A 96 -13.85 -17.54 14.91
CA PHE A 96 -13.68 -18.55 13.87
C PHE A 96 -12.29 -19.21 13.93
N GLY A 97 -11.26 -18.44 14.26
CA GLY A 97 -9.92 -18.96 14.53
C GLY A 97 -9.19 -19.46 13.28
N ASP A 98 -9.32 -18.74 12.16
CA ASP A 98 -8.66 -19.06 10.88
C ASP A 98 -7.25 -18.46 10.74
N GLY A 99 -6.65 -17.98 11.84
CA GLY A 99 -5.33 -17.34 11.86
C GLY A 99 -5.22 -16.00 11.11
N SER A 100 -6.27 -15.55 10.43
CA SER A 100 -6.22 -14.34 9.60
C SER A 100 -6.81 -13.13 10.32
N HIS A 101 -5.96 -12.15 10.60
CA HIS A 101 -6.28 -10.94 11.37
C HIS A 101 -6.17 -9.68 10.51
N ILE A 102 -7.09 -8.74 10.71
CA ILE A 102 -7.00 -7.40 10.14
C ILE A 102 -7.00 -6.40 11.28
N ILE A 103 -6.05 -5.47 11.25
CA ILE A 103 -5.90 -4.44 12.26
C ILE A 103 -5.91 -3.06 11.61
N TYR A 104 -6.73 -2.15 12.13
CA TYR A 104 -6.66 -0.73 11.79
C TYR A 104 -6.03 0.05 12.95
N VAL A 105 -4.98 0.81 12.67
CA VAL A 105 -4.31 1.68 13.62
C VAL A 105 -4.68 3.13 13.30
N ASN A 106 -5.18 3.83 14.31
CA ASN A 106 -5.62 5.21 14.22
C ASN A 106 -4.43 6.17 14.35
N GLY A 107 -3.93 6.69 13.23
CA GLY A 107 -2.81 7.65 13.19
C GLY A 107 -3.11 9.02 13.80
N LYS A 108 -4.38 9.34 14.07
CA LYS A 108 -4.77 10.56 14.80
C LYS A 108 -4.70 10.39 16.32
N TYR A 109 -4.56 9.16 16.80
CA TYR A 109 -4.51 8.88 18.24
C TYR A 109 -3.31 9.56 18.91
N ARG A 110 -3.53 10.21 20.07
CA ARG A 110 -2.50 10.95 20.84
C ARG A 110 -2.58 10.61 22.33
N GLY A 111 -2.68 9.31 22.64
CA GLY A 111 -2.59 8.82 24.02
C GLY A 111 -1.16 8.88 24.58
N ASN A 112 -1.02 8.67 25.88
CA ASN A 112 0.27 8.59 26.57
C ASN A 112 0.76 7.13 26.72
N ASP A 113 0.51 6.31 25.71
CA ASP A 113 0.96 4.93 25.60
C ASP A 113 1.90 4.76 24.39
N GLU A 114 2.39 3.54 24.16
CA GLU A 114 3.33 3.26 23.07
C GLU A 114 2.73 3.54 21.68
N ILE A 115 1.44 3.26 21.48
CA ILE A 115 0.78 3.56 20.20
C ILE A 115 0.64 5.07 19.99
N GLY A 116 0.26 5.81 21.03
CA GLY A 116 0.17 7.27 20.99
C GLY A 116 1.51 7.94 20.68
N LYS A 117 2.60 7.46 21.29
CA LYS A 117 3.97 7.89 20.95
C LYS A 117 4.34 7.55 19.51
N LEU A 118 3.99 6.36 19.04
CA LEU A 118 4.29 5.93 17.67
C LEU A 118 3.53 6.80 16.66
N MET A 119 2.24 7.03 16.89
CA MET A 119 1.41 7.86 16.01
C MET A 119 1.78 9.34 16.08
N HIS A 120 2.28 9.82 17.22
CA HIS A 120 2.95 11.11 17.32
C HIS A 120 4.13 11.17 16.35
N ASP A 121 5.06 10.21 16.43
CA ASP A 121 6.28 10.19 15.62
C ASP A 121 5.99 10.09 14.12
N PHE A 122 5.01 9.27 13.71
CA PHE A 122 4.57 9.20 12.31
C PHE A 122 4.07 10.55 11.76
N SER A 123 3.53 11.41 12.63
CA SER A 123 3.10 12.78 12.27
C SER A 123 4.16 13.85 12.50
N CYS A 124 5.27 13.49 13.14
CA CYS A 124 6.28 14.44 13.59
C CYS A 124 7.22 14.82 12.43
N THR A 125 7.41 16.12 12.23
CA THR A 125 8.32 16.62 11.20
C THR A 125 9.74 16.82 11.72
N ASN A 126 9.91 17.15 12.99
CA ASN A 126 11.21 17.37 13.59
C ASN A 126 11.70 16.09 14.29
N PRO A 127 12.82 15.49 13.86
CA PRO A 127 13.32 14.28 14.48
C PRO A 127 13.70 14.41 15.96
N ASP A 128 14.02 15.61 16.44
CA ASP A 128 14.39 15.83 17.84
C ASP A 128 13.17 15.79 18.78
N ASP A 129 11.97 15.92 18.23
CA ASP A 129 10.70 15.83 18.97
C ASP A 129 10.11 14.40 18.94
N MET A 130 10.76 13.44 18.26
CA MET A 130 10.31 12.06 18.18
C MET A 130 10.62 11.26 19.47
N ASN A 131 9.73 10.33 19.82
CA ASN A 131 9.85 9.47 21.00
C ASN A 131 10.77 8.26 20.76
N TYR A 132 10.71 7.65 19.56
CA TYR A 132 11.48 6.45 19.23
C TYR A 132 12.78 6.80 18.51
N GLU A 133 13.90 6.50 19.17
CA GLU A 133 15.24 6.84 18.69
C GLU A 133 15.54 6.27 17.28
N THR A 134 15.09 5.05 17.00
CA THR A 134 15.28 4.41 15.68
C THR A 134 14.60 5.21 14.56
N LEU A 135 13.36 5.66 14.78
CA LEU A 135 12.65 6.51 13.84
C LEU A 135 13.30 7.88 13.74
N ALA A 136 13.67 8.47 14.87
CA ALA A 136 14.34 9.76 14.95
C ALA A 136 15.67 9.78 14.15
N LYS A 137 16.49 8.74 14.29
CA LYS A 137 17.74 8.59 13.54
C LYS A 137 17.49 8.51 12.04
N LYS A 138 16.50 7.72 11.62
CA LYS A 138 16.17 7.55 10.20
C LYS A 138 15.59 8.84 9.60
N ALA A 139 14.71 9.52 10.34
CA ALA A 139 14.16 10.82 9.96
C ALA A 139 15.25 11.88 9.84
N ARG A 140 16.22 11.92 10.77
CA ARG A 140 17.41 12.79 10.66
C ARG A 140 18.20 12.52 9.40
N TYR A 141 18.51 11.26 9.13
CA TYR A 141 19.26 10.87 7.94
C TYR A 141 18.59 11.42 6.66
N PHE A 142 17.29 11.19 6.46
CA PHE A 142 16.63 11.66 5.23
C PHE A 142 16.39 13.18 5.15
N LYS A 143 16.45 13.92 6.27
CA LYS A 143 16.15 15.37 6.30
C LYS A 143 17.37 16.27 6.44
N GLN A 144 18.42 15.79 7.09
CA GLN A 144 19.54 16.61 7.54
C GLN A 144 20.89 16.09 7.06
N ASP A 145 21.02 14.79 6.73
CA ASP A 145 22.25 14.26 6.15
C ASP A 145 22.29 14.51 4.64
N GLU A 146 23.39 15.07 4.13
CA GLU A 146 23.53 15.42 2.71
C GLU A 146 23.28 14.23 1.77
N LYS A 147 23.69 13.02 2.14
CA LYS A 147 23.46 11.82 1.33
C LYS A 147 22.00 11.38 1.38
N GLY A 148 21.36 11.50 2.54
CA GLY A 148 19.94 11.21 2.69
C GLY A 148 19.05 12.22 1.96
N VAL A 149 19.40 13.51 2.00
CA VAL A 149 18.73 14.57 1.24
C VAL A 149 18.90 14.36 -0.26
N ALA A 150 20.10 14.03 -0.73
CA ALA A 150 20.33 13.71 -2.14
C ALA A 150 19.51 12.50 -2.62
N ALA A 151 19.38 11.46 -1.80
CA ALA A 151 18.54 10.31 -2.09
C ALA A 151 17.05 10.70 -2.18
N MET A 152 16.56 11.54 -1.24
CA MET A 152 15.18 12.05 -1.26
C MET A 152 14.92 12.94 -2.49
N CYS A 153 15.86 13.82 -2.84
CA CYS A 153 15.77 14.65 -4.04
C CYS A 153 15.64 13.79 -5.30
N LYS A 154 16.44 12.73 -5.42
CA LYS A 154 16.36 11.80 -6.54
C LYS A 154 14.99 11.10 -6.60
N ILE A 155 14.47 10.64 -5.46
CA ILE A 155 13.14 10.02 -5.40
C ILE A 155 12.05 11.01 -5.86
N MET A 156 12.13 12.28 -5.43
CA MET A 156 11.17 13.31 -5.87
C MET A 156 11.27 13.60 -7.37
N GLU A 157 12.48 13.60 -7.92
CA GLU A 157 12.73 13.77 -9.35
C GLU A 157 12.16 12.59 -10.15
N ASP A 158 12.43 11.36 -9.73
CA ASP A 158 11.90 10.13 -10.35
C ASP A 158 10.36 10.13 -10.32
N MET A 159 9.74 10.48 -9.18
CA MET A 159 8.28 10.59 -9.05
C MET A 159 7.68 11.67 -9.98
N ARG A 160 8.38 12.79 -10.18
CA ARG A 160 7.94 13.83 -11.10
C ARG A 160 8.01 13.37 -12.55
N ASN A 161 9.11 12.71 -12.93
CA ASN A 161 9.30 12.15 -14.26
C ASN A 161 8.25 11.07 -14.56
N GLU A 162 7.93 10.20 -13.59
CA GLU A 162 6.85 9.22 -13.72
C GLU A 162 5.48 9.87 -13.85
N ALA A 163 5.19 10.93 -13.09
CA ALA A 163 3.93 11.65 -13.19
C ALA A 163 3.75 12.33 -14.55
N GLU A 164 4.82 12.94 -15.09
CA GLU A 164 4.86 13.54 -16.43
C GLU A 164 4.65 12.48 -17.51
N GLN A 165 5.36 11.34 -17.43
CA GLN A 165 5.13 10.21 -18.35
C GLN A 165 3.71 9.65 -18.25
N ASN A 166 3.15 9.48 -17.05
CA ASN A 166 1.80 8.98 -16.87
C ASN A 166 0.74 9.94 -17.44
N LYS A 167 0.98 11.25 -17.34
CA LYS A 167 0.14 12.27 -17.98
C LYS A 167 0.22 12.15 -19.50
N ALA A 168 1.42 12.03 -20.07
CA ALA A 168 1.62 11.84 -21.51
C ALA A 168 0.90 10.58 -22.03
N LYS A 169 1.04 9.45 -21.33
CA LYS A 169 0.34 8.19 -21.67
C LYS A 169 -1.17 8.34 -21.64
N LYS A 170 -1.73 9.04 -20.64
CA LYS A 170 -3.19 9.31 -20.57
C LYS A 170 -3.67 10.17 -21.74
N THR A 171 -2.90 11.19 -22.11
CA THR A 171 -3.19 12.03 -23.28
C THR A 171 -3.14 11.20 -24.57
N ALA A 172 -2.12 10.36 -24.75
CA ALA A 172 -2.00 9.48 -25.91
C ALA A 172 -3.21 8.55 -26.05
N VAL A 173 -3.63 7.89 -24.97
CA VAL A 173 -4.84 7.03 -24.96
C VAL A 173 -6.10 7.82 -25.35
N HIS A 174 -6.23 9.07 -24.89
CA HIS A 174 -7.36 9.91 -25.27
C HIS A 174 -7.34 10.25 -26.76
N LEU A 175 -6.17 10.59 -27.33
CA LEU A 175 -6.00 10.91 -28.74
C LEU A 175 -6.24 9.68 -29.65
N ILE A 176 -5.74 8.51 -29.25
CA ILE A 176 -6.02 7.22 -29.93
C ILE A 176 -7.53 6.99 -30.01
N LYS A 177 -8.26 7.17 -28.90
CA LYS A 177 -9.72 7.00 -28.85
C LYS A 177 -10.49 8.03 -29.68
N LEU A 178 -9.94 9.24 -29.87
CA LEU A 178 -10.54 10.24 -30.75
C LEU A 178 -10.40 9.86 -32.24
N GLY A 179 -9.38 9.07 -32.60
CA GLY A 179 -9.19 8.53 -33.95
C GLY A 179 -8.91 9.58 -35.03
N LYS A 180 -8.39 10.76 -34.63
CA LYS A 180 -8.17 11.91 -35.53
C LYS A 180 -6.71 12.13 -35.93
N MET A 181 -5.79 11.36 -35.37
CA MET A 181 -4.34 11.52 -35.55
C MET A 181 -3.72 10.14 -35.79
N THR A 182 -2.59 10.08 -36.51
CA THR A 182 -1.79 8.86 -36.65
C THR A 182 -1.02 8.56 -35.36
N LEU A 183 -0.53 7.32 -35.22
CA LEU A 183 0.28 6.95 -34.05
C LEU A 183 1.60 7.72 -33.99
N GLU A 184 2.16 8.05 -35.15
CA GLU A 184 3.35 8.89 -35.27
C GLU A 184 3.07 10.34 -34.82
N GLU A 185 1.94 10.92 -35.22
CA GLU A 185 1.51 12.26 -34.78
C GLU A 185 1.21 12.29 -33.27
N ILE A 186 0.66 11.21 -32.72
CA ILE A 186 0.41 11.07 -31.28
C ILE A 186 1.73 10.92 -30.50
N ALA A 187 2.68 10.15 -31.02
CA ALA A 187 4.02 10.00 -30.44
C ALA A 187 4.74 11.36 -30.36
N GLU A 188 4.69 12.13 -31.43
CA GLU A 188 5.24 13.50 -31.48
C GLU A 188 4.52 14.43 -30.49
N ALA A 189 3.18 14.46 -30.50
CA ALA A 189 2.39 15.37 -29.65
C ALA A 189 2.48 15.07 -28.15
N THR A 190 2.87 13.85 -27.77
CA THR A 190 2.99 13.42 -26.37
C THR A 190 4.43 13.18 -25.93
N GLU A 191 5.38 13.38 -26.84
CA GLU A 191 6.81 13.10 -26.64
C GLU A 191 7.08 11.65 -26.18
N LEU A 192 6.20 10.72 -26.53
CA LEU A 192 6.34 9.29 -26.25
C LEU A 192 7.03 8.61 -27.45
N SER A 193 7.81 7.56 -27.18
CA SER A 193 8.31 6.72 -28.27
C SER A 193 7.16 6.04 -29.01
N LEU A 194 7.29 5.87 -30.32
CA LEU A 194 6.29 5.20 -31.15
C LEU A 194 5.92 3.79 -30.64
N ASP A 195 6.87 3.05 -30.09
CA ASP A 195 6.62 1.71 -29.53
C ASP A 195 5.66 1.74 -28.34
N ILE A 196 5.82 2.72 -27.42
CA ILE A 196 4.89 2.93 -26.30
C ILE A 196 3.48 3.27 -26.81
N VAL A 197 3.37 4.11 -27.84
CA VAL A 197 2.07 4.50 -28.40
C VAL A 197 1.38 3.30 -29.05
N LYS A 198 2.11 2.46 -29.78
CA LYS A 198 1.60 1.19 -30.34
C LYS A 198 1.14 0.21 -29.25
N GLU A 199 1.89 0.11 -28.16
CA GLU A 199 1.50 -0.73 -27.02
C GLU A 199 0.19 -0.23 -26.38
N LEU A 200 0.06 1.10 -26.18
CA LEU A 200 -1.16 1.71 -25.64
C LEU A 200 -2.37 1.53 -26.56
N GLU A 201 -2.19 1.58 -27.88
CA GLU A 201 -3.26 1.31 -28.85
C GLU A 201 -3.76 -0.14 -28.71
N SER A 202 -2.85 -1.11 -28.71
CA SER A 202 -3.16 -2.53 -28.54
C SER A 202 -3.94 -2.81 -27.25
N GLN A 203 -3.52 -2.21 -26.14
CA GLN A 203 -4.21 -2.33 -24.85
C GLN A 203 -5.59 -1.66 -24.85
N SER A 204 -5.76 -0.54 -25.57
CA SER A 204 -7.03 0.16 -25.67
C SER A 204 -8.08 -0.60 -26.50
N MET A 205 -7.65 -1.38 -27.48
CA MET A 205 -8.51 -2.22 -28.33
C MET A 205 -8.94 -3.54 -27.66
N GLN A 206 -8.16 -4.07 -26.71
CA GLN A 206 -8.53 -5.27 -25.94
C GLN A 206 -9.59 -5.01 -24.86
N LEU A 207 -9.89 -3.75 -24.57
CA LEU A 207 -10.85 -3.31 -23.54
C LEU A 207 -12.16 -2.75 -24.13
N ALA A 208 -12.33 -2.78 -25.46
CA ALA A 208 -13.54 -2.38 -26.19
C ALA A 208 -14.32 -3.61 -26.64
#